data_AF-A0AAV2RYV7-F1
#
_entry.id   AF-A0AAV2RYV7-F1
#
_cell.length_a   1.000
_cell.length_b   1.000
_cell.length_c   1.000
_cell.angle_alpha   90.00
_cell.angle_beta   90.00
_cell.angle_gamma   90.00
#
_symmetry.space_group_name_H-M   'P 1'
#
loop_
_entity.id
_entity.type
_entity.pdbx_description
1 polymer ?
#
loop_
_entity_poly.entity_id
_entity_poly.type
_entity_poly.pdbx_seq_one_letter_code
_entity_poly.pdbx_strand_id
1 'polypeptide(L)'
;EYCKVRISEISFLEHDSNALLKGMKQELQECKEPINAITTHSSNIMEKMVELNTNRMEYENILLEKMVKMNNKRMESENVLVNSVLMLKEGVDGCPGGFFLSTQCFTIFRDQPSNWTDAVKRCQSKGLVLAEPSDTVAVPLRRFLLERYGDGSFWVNARGNQRKIMWQRGNKALEDDSPLWSGQPEYRVTPAYCLSLLSWY
;
A
#
# COMPACT_ATOMS: atom_id res chain seq x y z
N GLU A 1 28.45 -32.59 27.63
CA GLU A 1 29.19 -33.71 28.24
C GLU A 1 28.36 -34.99 28.19
N TYR A 2 27.83 -35.34 27.02
CA TYR A 2 26.93 -36.48 26.84
C TYR A 2 27.77 -37.74 26.63
N CYS A 3 27.60 -38.73 27.51
CA CYS A 3 28.26 -40.04 27.52
C CYS A 3 29.70 -40.09 26.96
N LYS A 4 30.68 -39.62 27.74
CA LYS A 4 32.06 -40.07 27.55
C LYS A 4 32.16 -41.49 28.07
N VAL A 5 32.01 -42.48 27.20
CA VAL A 5 32.37 -43.86 27.51
C VAL A 5 33.87 -43.86 27.86
N ARG A 6 34.21 -44.04 29.13
CA ARG A 6 35.60 -44.18 29.57
C ARG A 6 36.07 -45.59 29.21
N ILE A 7 36.43 -45.80 27.94
CA ILE A 7 37.05 -47.05 27.48
C ILE A 7 38.44 -47.26 28.13
N SER A 8 39.03 -46.22 28.72
CA SER A 8 40.39 -46.22 29.26
C SER A 8 40.61 -47.06 30.53
N GLU A 9 39.59 -47.65 31.14
CA GLU A 9 39.73 -48.47 32.36
C GLU A 9 39.57 -50.00 32.11
N ILE A 10 39.35 -50.43 30.87
CA ILE A 10 39.04 -51.84 30.53
C ILE A 10 40.30 -52.73 30.44
N SER A 11 41.51 -52.17 30.47
CA SER A 11 42.77 -52.92 30.30
C SER A 11 43.22 -53.76 31.51
N PHE A 12 42.36 -53.99 32.53
CA PHE A 12 42.76 -54.67 33.78
C PHE A 12 41.92 -55.89 34.19
N LEU A 13 40.94 -56.34 33.39
CA LEU A 13 40.06 -57.46 33.74
C LEU A 13 40.01 -58.53 32.64
N GLU A 14 41.09 -59.30 32.49
CA GLU A 14 41.16 -60.42 31.51
C GLU A 14 40.50 -61.73 31.98
N HIS A 15 39.79 -61.78 33.13
CA HIS A 15 39.30 -63.06 33.68
C HIS A 15 37.80 -63.18 33.98
N ASP A 16 36.95 -62.19 33.69
CA ASP A 16 35.49 -62.38 33.77
C ASP A 16 34.73 -61.60 32.68
N SER A 17 34.54 -62.26 31.54
CA SER A 17 33.81 -61.74 30.39
C SER A 17 32.33 -61.41 30.70
N ASN A 18 31.73 -62.07 31.69
CA ASN A 18 30.33 -61.84 32.05
C ASN A 18 30.17 -60.55 32.86
N ALA A 19 31.12 -60.26 33.76
CA ALA A 19 31.17 -59.00 34.49
C ALA A 19 31.37 -57.80 33.55
N LEU A 20 32.27 -57.93 32.57
CA LEU A 20 32.50 -56.92 31.53
C LEU A 20 31.23 -56.66 30.70
N LEU A 21 30.58 -57.73 30.22
CA LEU A 21 29.35 -57.62 29.43
C LEU A 21 28.21 -56.98 30.23
N LYS A 22 28.12 -57.26 31.53
CA LYS A 22 27.13 -56.65 32.42
C LYS A 22 27.38 -55.14 32.60
N GLY A 23 28.64 -54.74 32.80
CA GLY A 23 29.03 -53.32 32.88
C GLY A 23 28.70 -52.56 31.60
N MET A 24 29.08 -53.11 30.45
CA MET A 24 28.78 -52.49 29.14
C MET A 24 27.27 -52.35 28.89
N LYS A 25 26.45 -53.33 29.29
CA LYS A 25 24.99 -53.24 29.17
C LYS A 25 24.39 -52.17 30.09
N GLN A 26 24.94 -51.99 31.29
CA GLN A 26 24.49 -50.97 32.21
C GLN A 26 24.84 -49.57 31.69
N GLU A 27 26.08 -49.34 31.25
CA GLU A 27 26.49 -48.06 30.65
C GLU A 27 25.70 -47.73 29.39
N LEU A 28 25.42 -48.73 28.53
CA LEU A 28 24.59 -48.54 27.35
C LEU A 28 23.16 -48.11 27.71
N GLN A 29 22.61 -48.67 28.80
CA GLN A 29 21.29 -48.30 29.31
C GLN A 29 21.29 -46.87 29.89
N GLU A 30 22.34 -46.48 30.61
CA GLU A 30 22.51 -45.12 31.15
C GLU A 30 22.65 -44.07 30.03
N CYS A 31 23.25 -44.42 28.88
CA CYS A 31 23.30 -43.54 27.71
C CYS A 31 21.98 -43.46 26.92
N LYS A 32 21.06 -44.42 27.09
CA LYS A 32 19.79 -44.46 26.35
C LYS A 32 18.80 -43.39 26.82
N GLU A 33 18.75 -43.12 28.11
CA GLU A 33 17.82 -42.12 28.70
C GLU A 33 18.10 -40.69 28.20
N PRO A 34 19.35 -40.18 28.20
CA PRO A 34 19.66 -38.86 27.64
C PRO A 34 19.36 -38.76 26.13
N ILE A 35 19.60 -39.82 25.36
CA ILE A 35 19.29 -39.84 23.91
C ILE A 35 17.78 -39.76 23.68
N ASN A 36 16.98 -40.48 24.46
CA ASN A 36 15.52 -40.39 24.39
C ASN A 36 15.01 -39.00 24.80
N ALA A 37 15.61 -38.39 25.81
CA ALA A 37 15.27 -37.04 26.24
C ALA A 37 15.59 -35.99 25.15
N ILE A 38 16.76 -36.11 24.49
CA ILE A 38 17.14 -35.26 23.36
C ILE A 38 16.15 -35.45 22.20
N THR A 39 15.83 -36.70 21.87
CA THR A 39 14.91 -37.01 20.76
C THR A 39 13.53 -36.43 21.02
N THR A 40 13.00 -36.58 22.24
CA THR A 40 11.73 -35.99 22.67
C THR A 40 11.78 -34.46 22.60
N HIS A 41 12.87 -33.84 23.08
CA HIS A 41 13.03 -32.39 23.04
C HIS A 41 13.09 -31.86 21.60
N SER A 42 13.83 -32.53 20.71
CA SER A 42 13.90 -32.19 19.29
C SER A 42 12.53 -32.34 18.61
N SER A 43 11.75 -33.37 18.95
CA SER A 43 10.39 -33.55 18.44
C SER A 43 9.48 -32.39 18.84
N ASN A 44 9.50 -32.00 20.12
CA ASN A 44 8.70 -30.87 20.63
C ASN A 44 9.11 -29.53 19.98
N ILE A 45 10.39 -29.35 19.66
CA ILE A 45 10.88 -28.17 18.94
C ILE A 45 10.35 -28.14 17.51
N MET A 46 10.40 -29.27 16.80
CA MET A 46 9.88 -29.35 15.43
C MET A 46 8.37 -29.09 15.37
N GLU A 47 7.60 -29.63 16.33
CA GLU A 47 6.16 -29.39 16.42
C GLU A 47 5.84 -27.90 16.59
N LYS A 48 6.55 -27.19 17.49
CA LYS A 48 6.41 -25.75 17.66
C LYS A 48 6.81 -24.95 16.41
N MET A 49 7.83 -25.39 15.68
CA MET A 49 8.20 -24.73 14.41
C MET A 49 7.12 -24.90 13.34
N VAL A 50 6.47 -26.06 13.27
CA VAL A 50 5.34 -26.30 12.36
C VAL A 50 4.14 -25.43 12.73
N GLU A 51 3.82 -25.32 14.02
CA GLU A 51 2.76 -24.44 14.52
C GLU A 51 3.01 -22.97 14.17
N LEU A 52 4.23 -22.47 14.43
CA LEU A 52 4.61 -21.09 14.11
C LEU A 52 4.51 -20.77 12.61
N ASN A 53 4.94 -21.69 11.74
CA ASN A 53 4.83 -21.52 10.29
C ASN A 53 3.36 -21.53 9.82
N THR A 54 2.52 -22.35 10.44
CA THR A 54 1.08 -22.41 10.14
C THR A 54 0.41 -21.07 10.49
N ASN A 55 0.67 -20.54 11.68
CA ASN A 55 0.16 -19.24 12.11
C ASN A 55 0.65 -18.09 11.22
N ARG A 56 1.90 -18.14 10.74
CA ARG A 56 2.44 -17.15 9.80
C ARG A 56 1.68 -17.16 8.48
N MET A 57 1.43 -18.34 7.90
CA MET A 57 0.69 -18.47 6.64
C MET A 57 -0.76 -18.00 6.78
N GLU A 58 -1.41 -18.27 7.91
CA GLU A 58 -2.77 -17.78 8.19
C GLU A 58 -2.81 -16.25 8.23
N TYR A 59 -1.83 -15.62 8.89
CA TYR A 59 -1.73 -14.16 8.93
C TYR A 59 -1.49 -13.54 7.55
N GLU A 60 -0.61 -14.12 6.74
CA GLU A 60 -0.36 -13.68 5.36
C GLU A 60 -1.61 -13.79 4.49
N ASN A 61 -2.39 -14.88 4.63
CA ASN A 61 -3.66 -15.04 3.93
C ASN A 61 -4.71 -14.00 4.37
N ILE A 62 -4.84 -13.73 5.67
CA ILE A 62 -5.73 -12.67 6.17
C ILE A 62 -5.32 -11.30 5.62
N LEU A 63 -4.02 -11.02 5.53
CA LEU A 63 -3.51 -9.77 4.97
C LEU A 63 -3.83 -9.66 3.47
N LEU A 64 -3.61 -10.73 2.71
CA LEU A 64 -3.93 -10.80 1.28
C LEU A 64 -5.43 -10.62 1.04
N GLU A 65 -6.29 -11.30 1.81
CA GLU A 65 -7.74 -11.10 1.70
C GLU A 65 -8.16 -9.67 1.97
N LYS A 66 -7.56 -9.01 2.98
CA LYS A 66 -7.81 -7.59 3.25
C LYS A 66 -7.36 -6.71 2.09
N MET A 67 -6.18 -6.97 1.52
CA MET A 67 -5.68 -6.22 0.37
C MET A 67 -6.57 -6.42 -0.87
N VAL A 68 -7.01 -7.64 -1.14
CA VAL A 68 -7.96 -7.93 -2.22
C VAL A 68 -9.30 -7.25 -1.98
N LYS A 69 -9.84 -7.28 -0.76
CA LYS A 69 -11.09 -6.56 -0.42
C LYS A 69 -10.94 -5.05 -0.59
N MET A 70 -9.80 -4.47 -0.22
CA MET A 70 -9.51 -3.04 -0.46
C MET A 70 -9.39 -2.74 -1.95
N ASN A 71 -8.70 -3.60 -2.73
CA ASN A 71 -8.56 -3.43 -4.17
C ASN A 71 -9.87 -3.65 -4.92
N ASN A 72 -10.73 -4.57 -4.51
CA ASN A 72 -12.04 -4.78 -5.12
C ASN A 72 -12.98 -3.62 -4.81
N LYS A 73 -12.99 -3.12 -3.57
CA LYS A 73 -13.68 -1.86 -3.23
C LYS A 73 -13.14 -0.69 -4.04
N ARG A 74 -11.84 -0.66 -4.29
CA ARG A 74 -11.18 0.33 -5.15
C ARG A 74 -11.55 0.16 -6.62
N MET A 75 -11.69 -1.05 -7.14
CA MET A 75 -12.14 -1.28 -8.53
C MET A 75 -13.63 -0.96 -8.72
N GLU A 76 -14.45 -1.24 -7.70
CA GLU A 76 -15.85 -0.78 -7.65
C GLU A 76 -15.93 0.75 -7.56
N SER A 77 -14.97 1.41 -6.89
CA SER A 77 -14.83 2.87 -6.90
C SER A 77 -14.12 3.43 -8.15
N GLU A 78 -13.34 2.65 -8.89
CA GLU A 78 -12.69 3.09 -10.14
C GLU A 78 -13.63 2.99 -11.35
N ASN A 79 -14.76 2.27 -11.23
CA ASN A 79 -15.94 2.46 -12.09
C ASN A 79 -16.77 3.71 -11.69
N VAL A 80 -16.38 4.42 -10.62
CA VAL A 80 -16.76 5.83 -10.45
C VAL A 80 -15.87 6.62 -11.39
N LEU A 81 -16.34 6.66 -12.63
CA LEU A 81 -16.09 7.67 -13.65
C LEU A 81 -15.49 8.96 -13.05
N VAL A 82 -14.46 9.50 -13.69
CA VAL A 82 -13.91 10.82 -13.38
C VAL A 82 -15.02 11.86 -13.56
N ASN A 83 -15.74 12.17 -12.48
CA ASN A 83 -17.10 12.73 -12.54
C ASN A 83 -17.19 14.18 -12.09
N SER A 84 -16.10 14.76 -11.63
CA SER A 84 -16.18 15.99 -10.85
C SER A 84 -15.38 17.11 -11.49
N VAL A 85 -16.07 18.14 -11.95
CA VAL A 85 -15.45 19.30 -12.61
C VAL A 85 -15.17 20.36 -11.55
N LEU A 86 -13.90 20.63 -11.23
CA LEU A 86 -13.53 21.69 -10.29
C LEU A 86 -13.36 23.01 -11.05
N MET A 87 -14.13 24.03 -10.67
CA MET A 87 -14.15 25.33 -11.36
C MET A 87 -13.58 26.46 -10.53
N LEU A 88 -13.17 27.53 -11.22
CA LEU A 88 -12.82 28.81 -10.62
C LEU A 88 -13.76 29.90 -11.12
N LYS A 89 -14.33 30.68 -10.19
CA LYS A 89 -14.93 31.99 -10.48
C LYS A 89 -14.04 33.07 -9.88
N GLU A 90 -13.61 34.03 -10.69
CA GLU A 90 -12.97 35.26 -10.20
C GLU A 90 -14.07 36.31 -10.00
N GLY A 91 -14.29 36.78 -8.77
CA GLY A 91 -15.34 37.77 -8.48
C GLY A 91 -15.45 38.14 -7.00
N VAL A 92 -15.92 39.37 -6.73
CA VAL A 92 -15.93 40.02 -5.40
C VAL A 92 -17.21 39.68 -4.60
N ASP A 93 -18.27 39.20 -5.27
CA ASP A 93 -19.58 38.93 -4.67
C ASP A 93 -19.75 37.46 -4.26
N GLY A 94 -18.93 37.01 -3.29
CA GLY A 94 -19.00 35.65 -2.73
C GLY A 94 -18.83 34.52 -3.76
N CYS A 95 -19.14 33.29 -3.35
CA CYS A 95 -19.09 32.10 -4.23
C CYS A 95 -20.50 31.51 -4.46
N PRO A 96 -21.31 32.07 -5.39
CA PRO A 96 -22.66 31.58 -5.62
C PRO A 96 -22.65 30.13 -6.11
N GLY A 97 -23.28 29.22 -5.34
CA GLY A 97 -23.32 27.79 -5.67
C GLY A 97 -21.96 27.08 -5.56
N GLY A 98 -21.03 27.68 -4.81
CA GLY A 98 -19.68 27.16 -4.61
C GLY A 98 -19.21 27.30 -3.17
N PHE A 99 -17.91 27.18 -2.98
CA PHE A 99 -17.24 27.39 -1.70
C PHE A 99 -16.00 28.25 -1.92
N PHE A 100 -15.68 29.06 -0.92
CA PHE A 100 -14.47 29.87 -0.92
C PHE A 100 -13.36 29.09 -0.22
N LEU A 101 -12.21 28.96 -0.86
CA LEU A 101 -11.03 28.37 -0.25
C LEU A 101 -9.80 29.23 -0.52
N SER A 102 -9.17 29.70 0.55
CA SER A 102 -8.06 30.64 0.52
C SER A 102 -8.42 31.96 -0.18
N THR A 103 -8.17 32.08 -1.47
CA THR A 103 -8.40 33.29 -2.28
C THR A 103 -9.25 33.03 -3.52
N GLN A 104 -9.79 31.81 -3.64
CA GLN A 104 -10.41 31.31 -4.86
C GLN A 104 -11.81 30.75 -4.57
N CYS A 105 -12.77 31.05 -5.45
CA CYS A 105 -14.09 30.44 -5.42
C CYS A 105 -14.09 29.17 -6.26
N PHE A 106 -14.44 28.06 -5.62
CA PHE A 106 -14.58 26.77 -6.26
C PHE A 106 -16.03 26.34 -6.37
N THR A 107 -16.38 25.61 -7.43
CA THR A 107 -17.62 24.85 -7.49
C THR A 107 -17.36 23.52 -8.19
N ILE A 108 -18.24 22.55 -7.94
CA ILE A 108 -18.08 21.17 -8.40
C ILE A 108 -19.36 20.70 -9.06
N PHE A 109 -19.25 20.11 -10.25
CA PHE A 109 -20.36 19.39 -10.89
C PHE A 109 -20.10 17.89 -10.85
N ARG A 110 -21.04 17.11 -10.28
CA ARG A 110 -20.99 15.64 -10.15
C ARG A 110 -22.19 14.92 -10.77
N ASP A 111 -23.10 15.67 -11.37
CA ASP A 111 -24.39 15.20 -11.87
C ASP A 111 -24.28 14.34 -13.13
N GLN A 112 -23.22 14.51 -13.92
CA GLN A 112 -22.98 13.69 -15.11
C GLN A 112 -21.48 13.43 -15.30
N PRO A 113 -21.11 12.19 -15.66
CA PRO A 113 -19.77 11.89 -16.12
C PRO A 113 -19.36 12.73 -17.30
N SER A 114 -18.13 13.21 -17.29
CA SER A 114 -17.58 13.99 -18.41
C SER A 114 -16.11 13.66 -18.59
N ASN A 115 -15.67 13.60 -19.85
CA ASN A 115 -14.24 13.66 -20.15
C ASN A 115 -13.74 15.10 -19.94
N TRP A 116 -12.42 15.29 -19.93
CA TRP A 116 -11.82 16.61 -19.72
C TRP A 116 -12.30 17.68 -20.70
N THR A 117 -12.51 17.33 -21.97
CA THR A 117 -12.98 18.29 -22.99
C THR A 117 -14.39 18.77 -22.69
N ASP A 118 -15.28 17.86 -22.28
CA ASP A 118 -16.64 18.21 -21.91
C ASP A 118 -16.68 18.98 -20.59
N ALA A 119 -15.79 18.67 -19.65
CA ALA A 119 -15.59 19.45 -18.43
C ALA A 119 -15.21 20.91 -18.75
N VAL A 120 -14.25 21.15 -19.64
CA VAL A 120 -13.88 22.51 -20.11
C VAL A 120 -15.08 23.24 -20.70
N LYS A 121 -15.78 22.62 -21.66
CA LYS A 121 -16.96 23.22 -22.31
C LYS A 121 -18.04 23.57 -21.29
N ARG A 122 -18.23 22.72 -20.29
CA ARG A 122 -19.21 22.91 -19.23
C ARG A 122 -18.86 24.06 -18.28
N CYS A 123 -17.58 24.25 -17.97
CA CYS A 123 -17.14 25.44 -17.25
C CYS A 123 -17.45 26.69 -18.07
N GLN A 124 -17.03 26.69 -19.34
CA GLN A 124 -17.16 27.83 -20.25
C GLN A 124 -18.63 28.23 -20.45
N SER A 125 -19.55 27.27 -20.59
CA SER A 125 -20.98 27.55 -20.77
C SER A 125 -21.64 28.25 -19.58
N LYS A 126 -20.98 28.24 -18.41
CA LYS A 126 -21.42 28.93 -17.18
C LYS A 126 -20.61 30.19 -16.88
N GLY A 127 -19.75 30.63 -17.81
CA GLY A 127 -18.83 31.75 -17.57
C GLY A 127 -17.75 31.43 -16.53
N LEU A 128 -17.42 30.15 -16.37
CA LEU A 128 -16.41 29.63 -15.45
C LEU A 128 -15.27 29.00 -16.26
N VAL A 129 -14.21 28.61 -15.54
CA VAL A 129 -13.04 27.94 -16.10
C VAL A 129 -12.66 26.76 -15.21
N LEU A 130 -12.06 25.72 -15.78
CA LEU A 130 -11.49 24.63 -14.98
C LEU A 130 -10.43 25.19 -14.03
N ALA A 131 -10.32 24.56 -12.87
CA ALA A 131 -9.45 25.02 -11.81
C ALA A 131 -7.96 24.80 -12.13
N GLU A 132 -7.14 25.77 -11.74
CA GLU A 132 -5.67 25.69 -11.69
C GLU A 132 -5.22 26.02 -10.26
N PRO A 133 -5.49 25.16 -9.27
CA PRO A 133 -5.13 25.47 -7.89
C PRO A 133 -3.61 25.51 -7.77
N SER A 134 -3.07 26.55 -7.13
CA SER A 134 -1.66 26.55 -6.72
C SER A 134 -1.41 25.44 -5.72
N ASP A 135 -0.16 25.03 -5.54
CA ASP A 135 0.22 23.98 -4.58
C ASP A 135 -0.25 24.32 -3.15
N THR A 136 -0.21 25.60 -2.76
CA THR A 136 -0.72 26.11 -1.48
C THR A 136 -2.24 25.97 -1.30
N VAL A 137 -2.99 25.93 -2.41
CA VAL A 137 -4.46 25.76 -2.41
C VAL A 137 -4.84 24.30 -2.66
N ALA A 138 -4.06 23.56 -3.42
CA ALA A 138 -4.34 22.18 -3.80
C ALA A 138 -4.43 21.25 -2.58
N VAL A 139 -3.54 21.40 -1.59
CA VAL A 139 -3.56 20.58 -0.35
C VAL A 139 -4.85 20.78 0.47
N PRO A 140 -5.20 22.01 0.92
CA PRO A 140 -6.45 22.21 1.66
C PRO A 140 -7.68 21.89 0.81
N LEU A 141 -7.59 22.03 -0.52
CA LEU A 141 -8.68 21.69 -1.43
C LEU A 141 -8.95 20.20 -1.45
N ARG A 142 -7.92 19.34 -1.53
CA ARG A 142 -8.10 17.88 -1.45
C ARG A 142 -8.78 17.46 -0.17
N ARG A 143 -8.32 18.00 0.96
CA ARG A 143 -8.91 17.70 2.26
C ARG A 143 -10.39 18.09 2.30
N PHE A 144 -10.72 19.30 1.83
CA PHE A 144 -12.12 19.72 1.71
C PHE A 144 -12.93 18.79 0.79
N LEU A 145 -12.36 18.39 -0.35
CA LEU A 145 -13.00 17.49 -1.30
C LEU A 145 -13.27 16.11 -0.67
N LEU A 146 -12.27 15.56 0.02
CA LEU A 146 -12.36 14.28 0.70
C LEU A 146 -13.41 14.29 1.82
N GLU A 147 -13.37 15.30 2.69
CA GLU A 147 -14.30 15.46 3.81
C GLU A 147 -15.74 15.65 3.34
N ARG A 148 -15.94 16.43 2.26
CA ARG A 148 -17.28 16.82 1.80
C ARG A 148 -17.90 15.82 0.83
N TYR A 149 -17.10 15.22 -0.03
CA TYR A 149 -17.54 14.45 -1.20
C TYR A 149 -17.03 13.02 -1.24
N GLY A 150 -16.11 12.65 -0.34
CA GLY A 150 -15.47 11.35 -0.29
C GLY A 150 -14.31 11.20 -1.28
N ASP A 151 -13.95 9.94 -1.48
CA ASP A 151 -12.94 9.54 -2.45
C ASP A 151 -13.37 9.92 -3.88
N GLY A 152 -12.51 10.60 -4.63
CA GLY A 152 -12.86 11.09 -5.96
C GLY A 152 -11.73 11.75 -6.73
N SER A 153 -11.87 11.71 -8.05
CA SER A 153 -10.98 12.37 -9.00
C SER A 153 -11.70 13.55 -9.66
N PHE A 154 -11.00 14.68 -9.75
CA PHE A 154 -11.56 15.95 -10.19
C PHE A 154 -10.74 16.50 -11.36
N TRP A 155 -11.37 16.80 -12.50
CA TRP A 155 -10.66 17.42 -13.62
C TRP A 155 -10.17 18.82 -13.24
N VAL A 156 -8.91 19.10 -13.57
CA VAL A 156 -8.27 20.42 -13.44
C VAL A 156 -7.78 20.89 -14.82
N ASN A 157 -7.50 22.18 -14.97
CA ASN A 157 -7.18 22.78 -16.27
C ASN A 157 -5.73 22.52 -16.72
N ALA A 158 -5.28 21.28 -16.65
CA ALA A 158 -3.95 20.85 -17.08
C ALA A 158 -4.02 19.67 -18.05
N ARG A 159 -3.19 19.72 -19.09
CA ARG A 159 -3.16 18.73 -20.16
C ARG A 159 -1.76 18.61 -20.76
N GLY A 160 -1.44 17.45 -21.30
CA GLY A 160 -0.17 17.17 -21.95
C GLY A 160 0.06 17.93 -23.25
N ASN A 161 1.31 18.27 -23.55
CA ASN A 161 1.72 18.95 -24.79
C ASN A 161 2.76 18.18 -25.62
N GLN A 162 2.81 16.85 -25.50
CA GLN A 162 3.88 15.96 -26.01
C GLN A 162 5.17 15.90 -25.18
N ARG A 163 5.42 16.89 -24.33
CA ARG A 163 6.64 16.95 -23.50
C ARG A 163 6.33 16.91 -22.01
N LYS A 164 5.40 17.77 -21.57
CA LYS A 164 5.03 17.97 -20.16
C LYS A 164 3.53 18.16 -20.02
N ILE A 165 3.03 17.98 -18.80
CA ILE A 165 1.70 18.45 -18.43
C ILE A 165 1.77 19.97 -18.23
N MET A 166 0.84 20.70 -18.85
CA MET A 166 0.82 22.16 -18.87
C MET A 166 -0.51 22.68 -18.33
N TRP A 167 -0.46 23.65 -17.43
CA TRP A 167 -1.61 24.50 -17.12
C TRP A 167 -2.04 25.28 -18.35
N GLN A 168 -3.33 25.25 -18.69
CA GLN A 168 -3.81 25.75 -19.97
C GLN A 168 -3.99 27.28 -19.99
N ARG A 169 -4.25 27.93 -18.85
CA ARG A 169 -4.44 29.38 -18.77
C ARG A 169 -3.12 30.14 -18.77
N GLY A 170 -2.19 29.72 -17.93
CA GLY A 170 -0.87 30.36 -17.79
C GLY A 170 0.20 29.85 -18.76
N ASN A 171 -0.09 28.79 -19.52
CA ASN A 171 0.91 28.05 -20.30
C ASN A 171 2.15 27.69 -19.46
N LYS A 172 1.95 27.39 -18.17
CA LYS A 172 3.00 27.02 -17.22
C LYS A 172 3.11 25.50 -17.16
N ALA A 173 4.32 24.97 -17.27
CA ALA A 173 4.55 23.55 -17.01
C ALA A 173 4.24 23.21 -15.56
N LEU A 174 3.62 22.06 -15.35
CA LEU A 174 3.52 21.46 -14.02
C LEU A 174 4.93 21.07 -13.57
N GLU A 175 5.25 21.30 -12.30
CA GLU A 175 6.55 20.95 -11.75
C GLU A 175 6.66 19.43 -11.60
N ASP A 176 7.78 18.87 -12.07
CA ASP A 176 7.98 17.42 -12.23
C ASP A 176 8.18 16.69 -10.88
N ASP A 177 8.24 17.41 -9.76
CA ASP A 177 8.50 16.89 -8.41
C ASP A 177 7.36 17.13 -7.41
N SER A 178 6.27 17.79 -7.83
CA SER A 178 5.16 18.07 -6.91
C SER A 178 4.40 16.78 -6.57
N PRO A 179 4.43 16.31 -5.30
CA PRO A 179 3.79 15.06 -4.88
C PRO A 179 2.26 15.13 -4.93
N LEU A 180 1.75 16.32 -5.24
CA LEU A 180 0.34 16.57 -5.33
C LEU A 180 -0.22 15.82 -6.56
N TRP A 181 0.37 15.94 -7.72
CA TRP A 181 -0.34 15.62 -8.96
C TRP A 181 -0.14 14.17 -9.41
N SER A 182 -1.22 13.38 -9.43
CA SER A 182 -1.20 12.06 -10.05
C SER A 182 -1.31 12.19 -11.58
N GLY A 183 -0.49 11.46 -12.33
CA GLY A 183 -0.55 11.45 -13.79
C GLY A 183 0.71 11.95 -14.49
N GLN A 184 1.84 12.06 -13.78
CA GLN A 184 3.14 12.16 -14.43
C GLN A 184 3.41 10.84 -15.19
N PRO A 185 3.45 10.85 -16.53
CA PRO A 185 3.85 9.65 -17.24
C PRO A 185 5.37 9.55 -17.14
N GLU A 186 5.87 8.45 -16.59
CA GLU A 186 7.31 8.21 -16.45
C GLU A 186 8.07 8.33 -17.78
N TYR A 187 7.41 8.17 -18.94
CA TYR A 187 8.10 8.14 -20.23
C TYR A 187 7.46 8.91 -21.40
N ARG A 188 6.14 9.16 -21.43
CA ARG A 188 5.49 9.88 -22.54
C ARG A 188 4.23 10.64 -22.12
N VAL A 189 4.31 11.97 -22.12
CA VAL A 189 3.12 12.83 -22.09
C VAL A 189 2.59 12.96 -23.52
N THR A 190 1.34 12.61 -23.78
CA THR A 190 0.68 12.94 -25.07
C THR A 190 -0.36 14.03 -24.87
N PRO A 191 -0.82 14.69 -25.96
CA PRO A 191 -1.94 15.60 -25.88
C PRO A 191 -3.24 14.95 -25.38
N ALA A 192 -3.34 13.63 -25.27
CA ALA A 192 -4.53 12.99 -24.66
C ALA A 192 -4.48 12.95 -23.12
N TYR A 193 -3.30 13.15 -22.51
CA TYR A 193 -3.16 13.10 -21.05
C TYR A 193 -3.76 14.34 -20.41
N CYS A 194 -4.80 14.16 -19.62
CA CYS A 194 -5.48 15.21 -18.89
C CYS A 194 -5.22 15.03 -17.40
N LEU A 195 -4.94 16.11 -16.68
CA LEU A 195 -4.62 16.05 -15.26
C LEU A 195 -5.90 16.04 -14.43
N SER A 196 -5.88 15.22 -13.39
CA SER A 196 -6.91 15.20 -12.36
C SER A 196 -6.33 15.37 -10.96
N LEU A 197 -7.06 16.07 -10.12
CA LEU A 197 -6.81 16.18 -8.69
C LEU A 197 -7.47 14.98 -7.97
N LEU A 198 -6.69 14.17 -7.27
CA LEU A 198 -7.22 13.10 -6.41
C LEU A 198 -7.47 13.65 -5.01
N SER A 199 -8.60 13.31 -4.39
CA SER A 199 -8.91 13.77 -3.02
C SER A 199 -8.15 13.03 -1.92
N TRP A 200 -7.60 11.84 -2.20
CA TRP A 200 -7.09 10.90 -1.20
C TRP A 200 -5.55 10.81 -1.07
N TYR A 201 -4.82 11.76 -1.67
CA TYR A 201 -3.35 11.83 -1.67
C TYR A 201 -2.83 13.07 -0.96
#